data_AF-A0A960T529-F1
#
_entry.id   AF-A0A960T529-F1
#
_cell.length_a   1.000
_cell.length_b   1.000
_cell.length_c   1.000
_cell.angle_alpha   90.00
_cell.angle_beta   90.00
_cell.angle_gamma   90.00
#
_symmetry.space_group_name_H-M   'P 1'
#
loop_
_entity.id
_entity.type
_entity.pdbx_description
1 polymer ?
#
loop_
_entity_poly.entity_id
_entity_poly.type
_entity_poly.pdbx_seq_one_letter_code
_entity_poly.pdbx_strand_id
1 'polypeptide(L)'
;QRALCYQRAKQQVDTRPFGTQIDTSQVGYEWINHSLAPHPPEEVNSRIDIGGPDCKSPYSASILNISGMSYGALSSAAVLALNGGARLGHFAHNTGEGGLSGFHLQPGGDLIWQIGTGYFGCRDRKGYFDPVVFRDKAQHPHIKMIELKLSQGAKPGHGGILPAAKITPEIAELRGVPMGEDALSPPAHSAFSTPIELCHFIAKLREESGGKPTGLKLCIGKRREFVSIAKAMLETGILPDFISVDGGEGGTGAAPMEFANRMGTPLREGLIFVHNVLTGFGLRKHIRINASGRIITAFDLISKLCMGADYCSSARGMMFALGCIQALKCNTNECPTGVTTSDPYLTRGLVPARKEQRVFHFHERTIFAAKELIGAMGISHTTQLRPWHLNRRVGHTEVRHYGELFNYLEEGVLLDETTVPQDYLRAWKEARADSFKAN
;
A
#
# COMPACT_ATOMS: atom_id res chain seq x y z
N GLN A 1 -0.44 6.71 18.92
CA GLN A 1 0.18 6.06 17.73
C GLN A 1 1.71 6.04 17.78
N ARG A 2 2.44 7.17 17.70
CA ARG A 2 3.92 7.20 17.71
C ARG A 2 4.55 6.47 18.91
N ALA A 3 4.02 6.69 20.11
CA ALA A 3 4.49 6.04 21.34
C ALA A 3 4.39 4.50 21.26
N LEU A 4 3.29 3.96 20.74
CA LEU A 4 3.10 2.53 20.54
C LEU A 4 4.17 1.94 19.60
N CYS A 5 4.41 2.60 18.46
CA CYS A 5 5.44 2.16 17.52
C CYS A 5 6.83 2.11 18.20
N TYR A 6 7.14 3.11 19.02
CA TYR A 6 8.41 3.17 19.74
C TYR A 6 8.52 2.07 20.80
N GLN A 7 7.45 1.81 21.54
CA GLN A 7 7.40 0.76 22.55
C GLN A 7 7.65 -0.61 21.90
N ARG A 8 6.89 -0.95 20.85
CA ARG A 8 7.05 -2.19 20.08
C ARG A 8 8.45 -2.32 19.47
N ALA A 9 8.91 -1.29 18.76
CA ALA A 9 10.22 -1.29 18.11
C ALA A 9 11.40 -1.45 19.09
N LYS A 10 11.25 -0.96 20.33
CA LYS A 10 12.26 -1.06 21.39
C LYS A 10 12.05 -2.24 22.33
N GLN A 11 11.07 -3.11 22.06
CA GLN A 11 10.66 -4.22 22.94
C GLN A 11 10.40 -3.77 24.39
N GLN A 12 9.81 -2.58 24.56
CA GLN A 12 9.37 -2.12 25.87
C GLN A 12 8.03 -2.78 26.24
N VAL A 13 7.78 -2.92 27.55
CA VAL A 13 6.62 -3.61 28.13
C VAL A 13 5.31 -3.20 27.44
N ASP A 14 4.60 -4.20 26.92
CA ASP A 14 3.36 -4.05 26.14
C ASP A 14 2.10 -3.96 27.03
N THR A 15 2.24 -4.21 28.34
CA THR A 15 1.13 -4.09 29.30
C THR A 15 0.99 -2.65 29.76
N ARG A 16 -0.23 -2.11 29.64
CA ARG A 16 -0.62 -0.84 30.24
C ARG A 16 -1.57 -1.09 31.40
N PRO A 17 -1.24 -0.66 32.63
CA PRO A 17 -2.22 -0.66 33.71
C PRO A 17 -3.31 0.38 33.41
N PHE A 18 -4.40 0.39 34.19
CA PHE A 18 -5.49 1.39 34.17
C PHE A 18 -6.66 1.14 33.18
N GLY A 19 -6.53 0.19 32.25
CA GLY A 19 -7.62 -0.16 31.32
C GLY A 19 -7.85 0.86 30.21
N THR A 20 -9.09 0.94 29.70
CA THR A 20 -9.44 1.76 28.52
C THR A 20 -9.31 3.25 28.79
N GLN A 21 -8.47 3.95 28.02
CA GLN A 21 -8.25 5.41 28.11
C GLN A 21 -8.97 6.22 27.01
N ILE A 22 -9.76 5.54 26.18
CA ILE A 22 -10.50 6.16 25.06
C ILE A 22 -11.97 6.18 25.46
N ASP A 23 -12.67 7.26 25.10
CA ASP A 23 -14.13 7.34 25.25
C ASP A 23 -14.81 6.30 24.34
N THR A 24 -15.43 5.29 24.94
CA THR A 24 -16.17 4.21 24.23
C THR A 24 -17.61 4.62 23.87
N SER A 25 -18.08 5.74 24.40
CA SER A 25 -19.40 6.30 24.14
C SER A 25 -19.40 7.27 22.95
N GLN A 26 -18.23 7.74 22.52
CA GLN A 26 -18.13 8.66 21.38
C GLN A 26 -18.64 8.02 20.08
N VAL A 27 -19.38 8.80 19.30
CA VAL A 27 -19.80 8.40 17.96
C VAL A 27 -18.55 8.17 17.10
N GLY A 28 -18.54 7.03 16.41
CA GLY A 28 -17.43 6.60 15.58
C GLY A 28 -16.38 5.74 16.28
N TYR A 29 -16.55 5.44 17.57
CA TYR A 29 -15.76 4.41 18.27
C TYR A 29 -15.97 3.05 17.60
N GLU A 30 -14.88 2.29 17.46
CA GLU A 30 -14.85 0.99 16.78
C GLU A 30 -14.25 -0.07 17.69
N TRP A 31 -14.78 -1.29 17.60
CA TRP A 31 -14.27 -2.43 18.35
C TRP A 31 -14.58 -3.76 17.65
N ILE A 32 -13.89 -4.80 18.10
CA ILE A 32 -14.12 -6.21 17.75
C ILE A 32 -14.61 -6.95 18.99
N ASN A 33 -15.40 -8.00 18.80
CA ASN A 33 -15.91 -8.83 19.90
C ASN A 33 -15.03 -10.09 20.05
N HIS A 34 -14.87 -10.56 21.28
CA HIS A 34 -14.21 -11.83 21.54
C HIS A 34 -15.20 -13.01 21.37
N SER A 35 -14.65 -14.20 21.20
CA SER A 35 -15.39 -15.47 21.22
C SER A 35 -15.26 -16.14 22.59
N LEU A 36 -16.28 -16.90 22.98
CA LEU A 36 -16.21 -17.81 24.14
C LEU A 36 -15.41 -19.09 23.82
N ALA A 37 -15.09 -19.32 22.55
CA ALA A 37 -14.21 -20.37 22.06
C ALA A 37 -13.05 -19.72 21.27
N PRO A 38 -12.04 -19.16 21.95
CA PRO A 38 -10.89 -18.53 21.30
C PRO A 38 -9.94 -19.59 20.72
N HIS A 39 -9.18 -19.19 19.70
CA HIS A 39 -8.05 -19.96 19.18
C HIS A 39 -6.72 -19.45 19.76
N PRO A 40 -5.74 -20.34 20.00
CA PRO A 40 -4.38 -19.95 20.34
C PRO A 40 -3.78 -19.04 19.24
N PRO A 41 -3.07 -17.96 19.61
CA PRO A 41 -2.44 -17.07 18.65
C PRO A 41 -1.54 -17.83 17.67
N GLU A 42 -0.80 -18.84 18.14
CA GLU A 42 0.16 -19.62 17.36
C GLU A 42 -0.48 -20.24 16.10
N GLU A 43 -1.73 -20.71 16.23
CA GLU A 43 -2.52 -21.35 15.17
C GLU A 43 -3.03 -20.37 14.11
N VAL A 44 -3.00 -19.06 14.39
CA VAL A 44 -3.50 -18.05 13.44
C VAL A 44 -2.51 -17.87 12.27
N ASN A 45 -2.96 -18.21 11.06
CA ASN A 45 -2.19 -17.92 9.85
C ASN A 45 -2.21 -16.41 9.53
N SER A 46 -1.02 -15.83 9.38
CA SER A 46 -0.80 -14.39 9.16
C SER A 46 -0.07 -14.10 7.84
N ARG A 47 -0.12 -15.05 6.90
CA ARG A 47 0.38 -14.88 5.54
C ARG A 47 -0.72 -15.08 4.51
N ILE A 48 -0.53 -14.50 3.33
CA ILE A 48 -1.42 -14.62 2.19
C ILE A 48 -0.61 -14.82 0.90
N ASP A 49 -1.07 -15.70 0.03
CA ASP A 49 -0.45 -15.89 -1.27
C ASP A 49 -1.00 -14.88 -2.29
N ILE A 50 -0.06 -14.22 -2.97
CA ILE A 50 -0.31 -13.22 -4.01
C ILE A 50 0.18 -13.78 -5.34
N GLY A 51 -0.72 -13.86 -6.30
CA GLY A 51 -0.48 -14.44 -7.62
C GLY A 51 -1.80 -14.97 -8.17
N GLY A 52 -2.29 -14.36 -9.24
CA GLY A 52 -3.45 -14.82 -9.98
C GLY A 52 -3.10 -15.99 -10.90
N PRO A 53 -4.07 -16.44 -11.73
CA PRO A 53 -3.92 -17.62 -12.59
C PRO A 53 -2.72 -17.56 -13.55
N ASP A 54 -2.35 -16.35 -14.02
CA ASP A 54 -1.25 -16.15 -14.97
C ASP A 54 0.13 -15.98 -14.31
N CYS A 55 0.18 -15.96 -12.97
CA CYS A 55 1.41 -15.80 -12.21
C CYS A 55 2.20 -17.12 -12.18
N LYS A 56 3.49 -17.06 -12.52
CA LYS A 56 4.40 -18.22 -12.52
C LYS A 56 5.13 -18.38 -11.19
N SER A 57 5.18 -17.34 -10.37
CA SER A 57 5.93 -17.36 -9.10
C SER A 57 5.17 -16.61 -8.00
N PRO A 58 4.08 -17.20 -7.46
CA PRO A 58 3.32 -16.58 -6.38
C PRO A 58 4.20 -16.20 -5.19
N TYR A 59 3.86 -15.09 -4.53
CA TYR A 59 4.56 -14.62 -3.35
C TYR A 59 3.70 -14.80 -2.11
N SER A 60 4.20 -15.58 -1.15
CA SER A 60 3.61 -15.64 0.19
C SER A 60 4.00 -14.38 0.95
N ALA A 61 3.09 -13.43 1.12
CA ALA A 61 3.32 -12.17 1.81
C ALA A 61 2.88 -12.25 3.28
N SER A 62 3.53 -11.48 4.15
CA SER A 62 2.96 -11.16 5.46
C SER A 62 1.70 -10.31 5.27
N ILE A 63 0.72 -10.41 6.19
CA ILE A 63 -0.44 -9.50 6.18
C ILE A 63 -0.09 -8.04 6.47
N LEU A 64 1.15 -7.75 6.92
CA LEU A 64 1.67 -6.39 7.08
C LEU A 64 3.03 -6.26 6.37
N ASN A 65 3.16 -5.32 5.44
CA ASN A 65 4.40 -5.04 4.71
C ASN A 65 4.80 -3.56 4.78
N ILE A 66 6.00 -3.20 4.31
CA ILE A 66 6.44 -1.81 4.22
C ILE A 66 5.87 -1.18 2.94
N SER A 67 5.12 -0.08 3.08
CA SER A 67 4.55 0.65 1.94
C SER A 67 5.63 1.43 1.19
N GLY A 68 5.37 1.72 -0.10
CA GLY A 68 6.35 2.32 -1.02
C GLY A 68 6.84 3.70 -0.58
N MET A 69 8.14 3.81 -0.36
CA MET A 69 8.83 5.06 -0.03
C MET A 69 10.17 5.12 -0.76
N SER A 70 10.35 6.12 -1.63
CA SER A 70 11.46 6.15 -2.57
C SER A 70 12.82 6.44 -1.92
N TYR A 71 13.87 5.78 -2.40
CA TYR A 71 15.24 6.27 -2.19
C TYR A 71 15.38 7.67 -2.81
N GLY A 72 15.96 8.60 -2.07
CA GLY A 72 15.94 10.05 -2.33
C GLY A 72 14.88 10.78 -1.51
N ALA A 73 13.67 10.24 -1.36
CA ALA A 73 12.76 10.71 -0.31
C ALA A 73 13.27 10.24 1.06
N LEU A 74 13.68 8.98 1.15
CA LEU A 74 14.41 8.38 2.26
C LEU A 74 15.92 8.45 2.03
N SER A 75 16.67 8.51 3.13
CA SER A 75 18.12 8.34 3.13
C SER A 75 18.53 6.90 2.79
N SER A 76 19.76 6.70 2.34
CA SER A 76 20.33 5.37 2.10
C SER A 76 20.29 4.51 3.38
N ALA A 77 20.64 5.09 4.52
CA ALA A 77 20.58 4.44 5.82
C ALA A 77 19.17 3.96 6.19
N ALA A 78 18.14 4.73 5.85
CA ALA A 78 16.76 4.35 6.09
C ALA A 78 16.33 3.18 5.19
N VAL A 79 16.69 3.21 3.92
CA VAL A 79 16.41 2.12 2.96
C VAL A 79 17.08 0.83 3.40
N LEU A 80 18.37 0.88 3.78
CA LEU A 80 19.12 -0.25 4.32
C LEU A 80 18.45 -0.85 5.55
N ALA A 81 18.06 -0.01 6.52
CA ALA A 81 17.41 -0.46 7.74
C ALA A 81 16.03 -1.08 7.49
N LEU A 82 15.24 -0.51 6.58
CA LEU A 82 13.92 -1.03 6.23
C LEU A 82 14.02 -2.41 5.58
N ASN A 83 14.87 -2.57 4.57
CA ASN A 83 15.03 -3.88 3.92
C ASN A 83 15.75 -4.90 4.83
N GLY A 84 16.69 -4.45 5.68
CA GLY A 84 17.30 -5.31 6.70
C GLY A 84 16.26 -5.86 7.68
N GLY A 85 15.35 -5.01 8.17
CA GLY A 85 14.24 -5.44 9.03
C GLY A 85 13.27 -6.38 8.29
N ALA A 86 12.99 -6.09 7.02
CA ALA A 86 12.17 -6.92 6.15
C ALA A 86 12.75 -8.33 5.94
N ARG A 87 14.08 -8.44 5.76
CA ARG A 87 14.80 -9.72 5.71
C ARG A 87 14.62 -10.50 7.01
N LEU A 88 14.85 -9.86 8.16
CA LEU A 88 14.77 -10.51 9.47
C LEU A 88 13.36 -11.06 9.76
N GLY A 89 12.31 -10.35 9.34
CA GLY A 89 10.92 -10.75 9.59
C GLY A 89 10.21 -11.45 8.43
N HIS A 90 10.89 -11.73 7.32
CA HIS A 90 10.31 -12.35 6.11
C HIS A 90 9.03 -11.64 5.60
N PHE A 91 9.09 -10.31 5.52
CA PHE A 91 8.06 -9.46 4.92
C PHE A 91 8.64 -8.59 3.81
N ALA A 92 7.80 -7.99 2.98
CA ALA A 92 8.27 -7.26 1.81
C ALA A 92 8.51 -5.76 2.08
N HIS A 93 9.52 -5.21 1.41
CA HIS A 93 9.78 -3.77 1.34
C HIS A 93 9.48 -3.21 -0.05
N ASN A 94 8.50 -2.32 -0.16
CA ASN A 94 8.21 -1.63 -1.41
C ASN A 94 9.17 -0.45 -1.64
N THR A 95 9.83 -0.42 -2.80
CA THR A 95 10.89 0.55 -3.14
C THR A 95 10.39 1.99 -3.28
N GLY A 96 9.09 2.18 -3.44
CA GLY A 96 8.53 3.45 -3.90
C GLY A 96 8.93 3.78 -5.34
N GLU A 97 8.50 4.96 -5.80
CA GLU A 97 8.64 5.41 -7.20
C GLU A 97 10.04 5.86 -7.62
N GLY A 98 11.05 5.77 -6.76
CA GLY A 98 12.38 6.34 -7.00
C GLY A 98 13.33 5.48 -7.82
N GLY A 99 12.88 4.31 -8.26
CA GLY A 99 13.72 3.27 -8.86
C GLY A 99 14.29 2.29 -7.82
N LEU A 100 15.00 1.29 -8.33
CA LEU A 100 15.66 0.24 -7.54
C LEU A 100 17.13 0.58 -7.34
N SER A 101 17.52 0.91 -6.11
CA SER A 101 18.93 1.22 -5.75
C SER A 101 19.65 0.04 -5.11
N GLY A 102 20.99 0.08 -5.11
CA GLY A 102 21.83 -0.91 -4.42
C GLY A 102 21.50 -1.04 -2.93
N PHE A 103 21.10 0.06 -2.27
CA PHE A 103 20.67 0.04 -0.86
C PHE A 103 19.41 -0.79 -0.60
N HIS A 104 18.55 -0.97 -1.60
CA HIS A 104 17.42 -1.88 -1.47
C HIS A 104 17.85 -3.34 -1.54
N LEU A 105 18.85 -3.64 -2.38
CA LEU A 105 19.30 -5.00 -2.67
C LEU A 105 20.29 -5.54 -1.65
N GLN A 106 21.19 -4.68 -1.15
CA GLN A 106 22.29 -5.06 -0.26
C GLN A 106 21.85 -5.86 0.97
N PRO A 107 20.75 -5.51 1.67
CA PRO A 107 20.35 -6.27 2.85
C PRO A 107 19.71 -7.62 2.51
N GLY A 108 19.30 -7.89 1.27
CA GLY A 108 18.80 -9.19 0.82
C GLY A 108 17.38 -9.55 1.23
N GLY A 109 16.57 -8.59 1.70
CA GLY A 109 15.15 -8.80 2.00
C GLY A 109 14.26 -8.74 0.76
N ASP A 110 13.05 -9.29 0.85
CA ASP A 110 12.09 -9.29 -0.25
C ASP A 110 11.65 -7.86 -0.64
N LEU A 111 11.54 -7.61 -1.94
CA LEU A 111 11.19 -6.31 -2.49
C LEU A 111 9.91 -6.36 -3.35
N ILE A 112 9.13 -5.29 -3.25
CA ILE A 112 8.11 -4.92 -4.22
C ILE A 112 8.68 -3.76 -5.02
N TRP A 113 8.97 -3.97 -6.31
CA TRP A 113 9.47 -2.88 -7.13
C TRP A 113 8.30 -2.06 -7.65
N GLN A 114 8.17 -0.83 -7.14
CA GLN A 114 7.13 0.10 -7.56
C GLN A 114 7.60 0.97 -8.72
N ILE A 115 6.78 1.02 -9.77
CA ILE A 115 7.01 1.82 -10.98
C ILE A 115 6.02 2.98 -10.99
N GLY A 116 6.53 4.21 -10.93
CA GLY A 116 5.73 5.43 -11.10
C GLY A 116 5.73 5.97 -12.52
N THR A 117 5.03 7.08 -12.74
CA THR A 117 4.88 7.75 -14.05
C THR A 117 6.19 8.28 -14.62
N GLY A 118 7.20 8.53 -13.78
CA GLY A 118 8.54 8.93 -14.22
C GLY A 118 9.41 7.76 -14.70
N TYR A 119 8.95 6.51 -14.54
CA TYR A 119 9.65 5.26 -14.90
C TYR A 119 11.10 5.20 -14.40
N PHE A 120 11.36 5.81 -13.24
CA PHE A 120 12.72 5.85 -12.68
C PHE A 120 13.26 4.44 -12.45
N GLY A 121 14.48 4.21 -12.94
CA GLY A 121 15.13 2.91 -12.93
C GLY A 121 14.73 1.96 -14.07
N CYS A 122 13.77 2.30 -14.93
CA CYS A 122 13.33 1.50 -16.09
C CYS A 122 12.87 2.36 -17.28
N ARG A 123 13.62 3.43 -17.57
CA ARG A 123 13.30 4.40 -18.62
C ARG A 123 14.43 4.56 -19.62
N ASP A 124 14.07 4.99 -20.82
CA ASP A 124 15.01 5.47 -21.83
C ASP A 124 15.46 6.92 -21.54
N ARG A 125 16.34 7.46 -22.39
CA ARG A 125 16.84 8.84 -22.29
C ARG A 125 15.77 9.90 -22.47
N LYS A 126 14.63 9.57 -23.12
CA LYS A 126 13.49 10.48 -23.31
C LYS A 126 12.48 10.42 -22.16
N GLY A 127 12.62 9.43 -21.28
CA GLY A 127 11.74 9.22 -20.13
C GLY A 127 10.54 8.32 -20.39
N TYR A 128 10.55 7.59 -21.50
CA TYR A 128 9.58 6.53 -21.75
C TYR A 128 10.02 5.23 -21.10
N PHE A 129 9.07 4.34 -20.82
CA PHE A 129 9.33 3.01 -20.30
C PHE A 129 10.22 2.21 -21.25
N ASP A 130 11.29 1.63 -20.72
CA ASP A 130 12.21 0.74 -21.44
C ASP A 130 12.05 -0.71 -20.94
N PRO A 131 11.51 -1.62 -21.78
CA PRO A 131 11.27 -3.01 -21.37
C PRO A 131 12.55 -3.80 -21.10
N VAL A 132 13.66 -3.48 -21.77
CA VAL A 132 14.93 -4.20 -21.58
C VAL A 132 15.51 -3.86 -20.23
N VAL A 133 15.62 -2.57 -19.92
CA VAL A 133 16.10 -2.10 -18.61
C VAL A 133 15.18 -2.57 -17.48
N PHE A 134 13.87 -2.60 -17.73
CA PHE A 134 12.91 -3.18 -16.80
C PHE A 134 13.19 -4.67 -16.55
N ARG A 135 13.26 -5.49 -17.59
CA ARG A 135 13.50 -6.94 -17.51
C ARG A 135 14.74 -7.27 -16.71
N ASP A 136 15.87 -6.64 -17.02
CA ASP A 136 17.17 -6.89 -16.40
C ASP A 136 17.13 -6.73 -14.88
N LYS A 137 16.37 -5.75 -14.40
CA LYS A 137 16.20 -5.50 -12.96
C LYS A 137 15.07 -6.33 -12.37
N ALA A 138 13.93 -6.39 -13.03
CA ALA A 138 12.70 -7.02 -12.54
C ALA A 138 12.90 -8.51 -12.24
N GLN A 139 13.78 -9.19 -12.98
CA GLN A 139 14.07 -10.61 -12.79
C GLN A 139 14.98 -10.90 -11.59
N HIS A 140 15.60 -9.88 -10.96
CA HIS A 140 16.43 -10.06 -9.77
C HIS A 140 15.72 -10.88 -8.68
N PRO A 141 16.36 -11.89 -8.05
CA PRO A 141 15.69 -12.86 -7.16
C PRO A 141 15.05 -12.25 -5.91
N HIS A 142 15.57 -11.11 -5.42
CA HIS A 142 14.98 -10.37 -4.29
C HIS A 142 13.74 -9.55 -4.67
N ILE A 143 13.49 -9.27 -5.95
CA ILE A 143 12.23 -8.65 -6.37
C ILE A 143 11.18 -9.76 -6.45
N LYS A 144 10.18 -9.67 -5.59
CA LYS A 144 9.11 -10.67 -5.49
C LYS A 144 7.83 -10.24 -6.17
N MET A 145 7.58 -8.94 -6.27
CA MET A 145 6.37 -8.40 -6.89
C MET A 145 6.68 -7.09 -7.62
N ILE A 146 5.84 -6.78 -8.62
CA ILE A 146 5.87 -5.54 -9.37
C ILE A 146 4.59 -4.74 -9.06
N GLU A 147 4.72 -3.46 -8.75
CA GLU A 147 3.57 -2.59 -8.48
C GLU A 147 3.58 -1.37 -9.41
N LEU A 148 2.61 -1.29 -10.32
CA LEU A 148 2.41 -0.12 -11.17
C LEU A 148 1.60 0.94 -10.41
N LYS A 149 2.23 2.06 -10.06
CA LYS A 149 1.58 3.13 -9.30
C LYS A 149 0.89 4.13 -10.23
N LEU A 150 -0.43 4.04 -10.31
CA LEU A 150 -1.29 5.00 -11.01
C LEU A 150 -1.44 6.31 -10.23
N SER A 151 -1.59 6.22 -8.90
CA SER A 151 -1.70 7.39 -8.02
C SER A 151 -1.32 7.06 -6.57
N GLN A 152 -1.18 8.09 -5.72
CA GLN A 152 -1.02 7.94 -4.28
C GLN A 152 -2.00 8.85 -3.53
N GLY A 153 -2.33 8.48 -2.30
CA GLY A 153 -3.32 9.20 -1.49
C GLY A 153 -3.00 10.66 -1.19
N ALA A 154 -1.72 10.99 -0.93
CA ALA A 154 -1.33 12.34 -0.54
C ALA A 154 -1.36 13.38 -1.69
N LYS A 155 -1.43 12.92 -2.94
CA LYS A 155 -1.45 13.78 -4.14
C LYS A 155 -1.95 13.04 -5.37
N PRO A 156 -3.21 12.57 -5.38
CA PRO A 156 -3.76 11.86 -6.53
C PRO A 156 -3.85 12.83 -7.72
N GLY A 157 -3.52 12.32 -8.92
CA GLY A 157 -3.49 13.12 -10.15
C GLY A 157 -2.24 14.00 -10.32
N HIS A 158 -1.25 13.90 -9.43
CA HIS A 158 0.05 14.56 -9.58
C HIS A 158 1.18 13.52 -9.52
N GLY A 159 2.23 13.74 -10.32
CA GLY A 159 3.42 12.90 -10.28
C GLY A 159 4.27 13.05 -9.00
N GLY A 160 5.24 12.15 -8.87
CA GLY A 160 6.31 12.25 -7.88
C GLY A 160 7.03 13.59 -7.90
N ILE A 161 7.49 14.03 -6.72
CA ILE A 161 8.27 15.27 -6.56
C ILE A 161 9.44 14.90 -5.65
N LEU A 162 10.65 15.09 -6.15
CA LEU A 162 11.86 15.08 -5.33
C LEU A 162 12.54 16.45 -5.47
N PRO A 163 12.61 17.25 -4.38
CA PRO A 163 13.24 18.56 -4.43
C PRO A 163 14.73 18.49 -4.83
N ALA A 164 15.20 19.47 -5.59
CA ALA A 164 16.58 19.61 -6.06
C ALA A 164 17.59 19.45 -4.93
N ALA A 165 17.29 20.02 -3.76
CA ALA A 165 18.12 19.96 -2.56
C ALA A 165 18.41 18.52 -2.07
N LYS A 166 17.65 17.53 -2.52
CA LYS A 166 17.81 16.11 -2.17
C LYS A 166 18.43 15.27 -3.27
N ILE A 167 18.64 15.83 -4.47
CA ILE A 167 19.23 15.14 -5.61
C ILE A 167 20.74 15.16 -5.45
N THR A 168 21.31 14.00 -5.18
CA THR A 168 22.76 13.74 -5.19
C THR A 168 23.18 13.22 -6.56
N PRO A 169 24.49 13.21 -6.91
CA PRO A 169 24.96 12.60 -8.15
C PRO A 169 24.48 11.15 -8.32
N GLU A 170 24.48 10.36 -7.24
CA GLU A 170 23.96 8.99 -7.24
C GLU A 170 22.45 8.93 -7.58
N ILE A 171 21.64 9.83 -7.00
CA ILE A 171 20.19 9.87 -7.27
C ILE A 171 19.93 10.33 -8.71
N ALA A 172 20.68 11.32 -9.19
CA ALA A 172 20.59 11.81 -10.56
C ALA A 172 20.89 10.70 -11.58
N GLU A 173 21.97 9.93 -11.36
CA GLU A 173 22.34 8.78 -12.19
C GLU A 173 21.27 7.69 -12.13
N LEU A 174 20.85 7.27 -10.93
CA LEU A 174 19.83 6.23 -10.74
C LEU A 174 18.52 6.54 -11.46
N ARG A 175 18.11 7.81 -11.44
CA ARG A 175 16.83 8.28 -11.99
C ARG A 175 16.94 8.79 -13.43
N GLY A 176 18.14 9.04 -13.94
CA GLY A 176 18.35 9.69 -15.23
C GLY A 176 17.76 11.10 -15.27
N VAL A 177 18.00 11.90 -14.23
CA VAL A 177 17.53 13.29 -14.10
C VAL A 177 18.71 14.26 -13.91
N PRO A 178 18.61 15.53 -14.35
CA PRO A 178 19.67 16.50 -14.16
C PRO A 178 19.85 16.87 -12.68
N MET A 179 21.06 17.32 -12.34
CA MET A 179 21.37 17.94 -11.04
C MET A 179 20.89 19.39 -11.01
N GLY A 180 20.52 19.88 -9.82
CA GLY A 180 20.21 21.30 -9.59
C GLY A 180 18.75 21.71 -9.85
N GLU A 181 17.91 20.81 -10.34
CA GLU A 181 16.48 21.04 -10.60
C GLU A 181 15.60 20.04 -9.85
N ASP A 182 14.35 20.39 -9.60
CA ASP A 182 13.39 19.47 -9.00
C ASP A 182 13.07 18.31 -9.96
N ALA A 183 13.13 17.07 -9.47
CA ALA A 183 12.69 15.93 -10.26
C ALA A 183 11.17 15.77 -10.16
N LEU A 184 10.48 16.26 -11.19
CA LEU A 184 9.03 16.18 -11.34
C LEU A 184 8.66 15.02 -12.27
N SER A 185 7.81 14.11 -11.79
CA SER A 185 7.25 13.07 -12.66
C SER A 185 6.00 13.59 -13.39
N PRO A 186 5.71 13.09 -14.61
CA PRO A 186 4.45 13.39 -15.28
C PRO A 186 3.23 12.98 -14.43
N PRO A 187 2.06 13.62 -14.62
CA PRO A 187 0.85 13.28 -13.87
C PRO A 187 0.23 11.94 -14.28
N ALA A 188 0.55 11.43 -15.48
CA ALA A 188 0.05 10.18 -16.02
C ALA A 188 1.17 9.34 -16.63
N HIS A 189 0.93 8.04 -16.75
CA HIS A 189 1.81 7.13 -17.47
C HIS A 189 1.75 7.42 -18.98
N SER A 190 2.90 7.42 -19.64
CA SER A 190 2.98 7.60 -21.11
C SER A 190 2.83 6.29 -21.89
N ALA A 191 2.91 5.14 -21.21
CA ALA A 191 2.83 3.82 -21.83
C ALA A 191 1.41 3.37 -22.21
N PHE A 192 0.38 4.05 -21.68
CA PHE A 192 -1.03 3.74 -21.93
C PHE A 192 -1.89 4.98 -21.69
N SER A 193 -3.04 5.03 -22.35
CA SER A 193 -4.02 6.12 -22.30
C SER A 193 -5.44 5.62 -22.05
N THR A 194 -5.67 4.31 -22.17
CA THR A 194 -6.98 3.66 -21.98
C THR A 194 -6.89 2.53 -20.93
N PRO A 195 -8.03 2.13 -20.34
CA PRO A 195 -8.07 0.97 -19.45
C PRO A 195 -7.64 -0.35 -20.11
N ILE A 196 -8.00 -0.59 -21.38
CA ILE A 196 -7.52 -1.76 -22.15
C ILE A 196 -6.00 -1.74 -22.31
N GLU A 197 -5.41 -0.60 -22.71
CA GLU A 197 -3.96 -0.46 -22.82
C GLU A 197 -3.26 -0.66 -21.46
N LEU A 198 -3.87 -0.21 -20.36
CA LEU A 198 -3.39 -0.49 -19.00
C LEU A 198 -3.35 -2.00 -18.73
N CYS A 199 -4.40 -2.76 -19.07
CA CYS A 199 -4.41 -4.21 -18.90
C CYS A 199 -3.26 -4.88 -19.68
N HIS A 200 -3.08 -4.52 -20.95
CA HIS A 200 -1.96 -5.04 -21.75
C HIS A 200 -0.59 -4.65 -21.18
N PHE A 201 -0.46 -3.44 -20.63
CA PHE A 201 0.78 -3.02 -19.99
C PHE A 201 1.08 -3.84 -18.72
N ILE A 202 0.07 -4.19 -17.92
CA ILE A 202 0.22 -5.11 -16.77
C ILE A 202 0.68 -6.50 -17.23
N ALA A 203 0.07 -7.05 -18.29
CA ALA A 203 0.52 -8.33 -18.86
C ALA A 203 1.98 -8.28 -19.31
N LYS A 204 2.38 -7.20 -19.99
CA LYS A 204 3.77 -6.97 -20.40
C LYS A 204 4.72 -6.94 -19.20
N LEU A 205 4.39 -6.19 -18.14
CA LEU A 205 5.22 -6.15 -16.92
C LEU A 205 5.34 -7.53 -16.25
N ARG A 206 4.25 -8.32 -16.23
CA ARG A 206 4.27 -9.69 -15.71
C ARG A 206 5.20 -10.59 -16.52
N GLU A 207 5.08 -10.56 -17.85
CA GLU A 207 5.94 -11.36 -18.74
C GLU A 207 7.41 -10.99 -18.56
N GLU A 208 7.73 -9.70 -18.65
CA GLU A 208 9.09 -9.17 -18.60
C GLU A 208 9.76 -9.39 -17.22
N SER A 209 8.98 -9.45 -16.15
CA SER A 209 9.48 -9.78 -14.81
C SER A 209 9.72 -11.28 -14.55
N GLY A 210 9.49 -12.13 -15.56
CA GLY A 210 9.61 -13.59 -15.43
C GLY A 210 8.36 -14.26 -14.85
N GLY A 211 7.20 -13.62 -14.92
CA GLY A 211 5.93 -14.13 -14.40
C GLY A 211 5.68 -13.86 -12.93
N LYS A 212 6.29 -12.80 -12.36
CA LYS A 212 6.11 -12.41 -10.96
C LYS A 212 4.75 -11.71 -10.76
N PRO A 213 4.16 -11.78 -9.55
CA PRO A 213 2.92 -11.07 -9.25
C PRO A 213 3.05 -9.59 -9.58
N THR A 214 2.15 -9.10 -10.42
CA THR A 214 2.13 -7.75 -10.96
C THR A 214 0.78 -7.13 -10.66
N GLY A 215 0.81 -6.04 -9.91
CA GLY A 215 -0.38 -5.34 -9.45
C GLY A 215 -0.35 -3.86 -9.77
N LEU A 216 -1.42 -3.17 -9.37
CA LEU A 216 -1.55 -1.72 -9.53
C LEU A 216 -1.83 -1.05 -8.19
N LYS A 217 -1.38 0.21 -8.04
CA LYS A 217 -1.65 1.03 -6.86
C LYS A 217 -2.38 2.30 -7.25
N LEU A 218 -3.45 2.63 -6.52
CA LEU A 218 -4.21 3.85 -6.71
C LEU A 218 -4.89 4.33 -5.43
N CYS A 219 -5.01 5.64 -5.31
CA CYS A 219 -6.05 6.27 -4.51
C CYS A 219 -7.29 6.48 -5.40
N ILE A 220 -8.46 6.10 -4.90
CA ILE A 220 -9.70 6.23 -5.64
C ILE A 220 -10.03 7.71 -5.84
N GLY A 221 -10.27 8.07 -7.10
CA GLY A 221 -10.77 9.38 -7.53
C GLY A 221 -12.17 9.21 -8.13
N LYS A 222 -12.29 9.37 -9.46
CA LYS A 222 -13.57 9.19 -10.14
C LYS A 222 -13.93 7.70 -10.17
N ARG A 223 -15.06 7.33 -9.55
CA ARG A 223 -15.53 5.93 -9.49
C ARG A 223 -15.61 5.27 -10.87
N ARG A 224 -16.02 6.02 -11.92
CA ARG A 224 -16.10 5.48 -13.28
C ARG A 224 -14.77 4.98 -13.83
N GLU A 225 -13.63 5.56 -13.44
CA GLU A 225 -12.32 5.17 -13.97
C GLU A 225 -11.95 3.78 -13.46
N PHE A 226 -12.21 3.48 -12.19
CA PHE A 226 -11.99 2.13 -11.66
C PHE A 226 -12.97 1.11 -12.26
N VAL A 227 -14.24 1.49 -12.44
CA VAL A 227 -15.22 0.64 -13.14
C VAL A 227 -14.81 0.41 -14.61
N SER A 228 -14.20 1.40 -15.26
CA SER A 228 -13.66 1.29 -16.61
C SER A 228 -12.52 0.28 -16.69
N ILE A 229 -11.63 0.27 -15.69
CA ILE A 229 -10.58 -0.75 -15.56
C ILE A 229 -11.22 -2.13 -15.35
N ALA A 230 -12.23 -2.28 -14.49
CA ALA A 230 -12.90 -3.55 -14.28
C ALA A 230 -13.61 -4.07 -15.55
N LYS A 231 -14.23 -3.19 -16.35
CA LYS A 231 -14.79 -3.56 -17.66
C LYS A 231 -13.70 -4.00 -18.64
N ALA A 232 -12.57 -3.30 -18.69
CA ALA A 232 -11.43 -3.71 -19.53
C ALA A 232 -10.80 -5.05 -19.10
N MET A 233 -10.79 -5.35 -17.80
CA MET A 233 -10.38 -6.66 -17.28
C MET A 233 -11.29 -7.78 -17.79
N LEU A 234 -12.61 -7.55 -17.84
CA LEU A 234 -13.56 -8.52 -18.39
C LEU A 234 -13.41 -8.69 -19.91
N GLU A 235 -13.21 -7.59 -20.63
CA GLU A 235 -13.10 -7.60 -22.09
C GLU A 235 -11.80 -8.26 -22.57
N THR A 236 -10.67 -7.95 -21.92
CA THR A 236 -9.36 -8.47 -22.32
C THR A 236 -9.04 -9.83 -21.68
N GLY A 237 -9.71 -10.18 -20.57
CA GLY A 237 -9.36 -11.33 -19.73
C GLY A 237 -8.06 -11.15 -18.95
N ILE A 238 -7.39 -9.99 -19.05
CA ILE A 238 -6.11 -9.72 -18.40
C ILE A 238 -6.37 -9.05 -17.05
N LEU A 239 -5.97 -9.75 -15.98
CA LEU A 239 -6.15 -9.30 -14.60
C LEU A 239 -4.81 -8.94 -13.95
N PRO A 240 -4.72 -7.91 -13.08
CA PRO A 240 -3.60 -7.79 -12.15
C PRO A 240 -3.68 -8.84 -11.05
N ASP A 241 -2.54 -9.20 -10.46
CA ASP A 241 -2.49 -10.18 -9.36
C ASP A 241 -2.95 -9.56 -8.02
N PHE A 242 -2.75 -8.26 -7.87
CA PHE A 242 -3.21 -7.50 -6.72
C PHE A 242 -3.51 -6.03 -7.05
N ILE A 243 -4.30 -5.40 -6.18
CA ILE A 243 -4.62 -3.98 -6.21
C ILE A 243 -4.34 -3.36 -4.84
N SER A 244 -3.46 -2.37 -4.81
CA SER A 244 -3.16 -1.57 -3.63
C SER A 244 -4.02 -0.31 -3.59
N VAL A 245 -4.95 -0.27 -2.64
CA VAL A 245 -5.82 0.88 -2.37
C VAL A 245 -5.16 1.80 -1.35
N ASP A 246 -4.82 3.00 -1.78
CA ASP A 246 -4.19 4.03 -0.96
C ASP A 246 -5.24 5.07 -0.54
N GLY A 247 -5.44 5.28 0.77
CA GLY A 247 -6.36 6.31 1.26
C GLY A 247 -5.81 7.72 1.08
N GLY A 248 -6.69 8.69 0.82
CA GLY A 248 -6.34 10.12 0.72
C GLY A 248 -5.55 10.65 1.93
N GLU A 249 -5.68 10.01 3.09
CA GLU A 249 -4.94 10.33 4.32
C GLU A 249 -3.47 9.83 4.36
N GLY A 250 -2.98 9.31 3.23
CA GLY A 250 -1.61 8.80 3.03
C GLY A 250 -0.51 9.84 3.28
N GLY A 251 0.72 9.37 3.50
CA GLY A 251 1.89 10.24 3.70
C GLY A 251 2.55 10.68 2.40
N THR A 252 3.38 11.71 2.47
CA THR A 252 4.26 12.12 1.37
C THR A 252 5.52 12.79 1.92
N GLY A 253 6.63 12.67 1.17
CA GLY A 253 7.86 13.44 1.43
C GLY A 253 7.74 14.89 0.96
N ALA A 254 6.99 15.13 -0.12
CA ALA A 254 6.73 16.43 -0.71
C ALA A 254 5.41 16.41 -1.52
N ALA A 255 4.48 17.31 -1.20
CA ALA A 255 3.27 17.55 -1.98
C ALA A 255 2.76 18.98 -1.73
N PRO A 256 2.03 19.58 -2.69
CA PRO A 256 1.28 20.80 -2.45
C PRO A 256 0.21 20.58 -1.37
N MET A 257 -0.03 21.58 -0.51
CA MET A 257 -0.95 21.47 0.63
C MET A 257 -2.39 21.17 0.23
N GLU A 258 -2.89 21.79 -0.85
CA GLU A 258 -4.26 21.59 -1.33
C GLU A 258 -4.54 20.12 -1.69
N PHE A 259 -3.56 19.47 -2.31
CA PHE A 259 -3.67 18.05 -2.65
C PHE A 259 -3.71 17.18 -1.40
N ALA A 260 -2.83 17.43 -0.43
CA ALA A 260 -2.69 16.60 0.76
C ALA A 260 -3.94 16.60 1.67
N ASN A 261 -4.73 17.68 1.65
CA ASN A 261 -5.86 17.83 2.57
C ASN A 261 -7.23 17.68 1.92
N ARG A 262 -7.34 17.80 0.59
CA ARG A 262 -8.65 17.90 -0.10
C ARG A 262 -8.81 16.99 -1.32
N MET A 263 -7.76 16.28 -1.75
CA MET A 263 -7.81 15.42 -2.93
C MET A 263 -7.63 13.94 -2.57
N GLY A 264 -8.54 13.10 -3.07
CA GLY A 264 -8.51 11.64 -2.88
C GLY A 264 -9.59 11.12 -1.92
N THR A 265 -10.13 9.96 -2.23
CA THR A 265 -11.10 9.28 -1.36
C THR A 265 -10.40 8.71 -0.13
N PRO A 266 -10.95 8.87 1.08
CA PRO A 266 -10.38 8.23 2.28
C PRO A 266 -10.36 6.69 2.15
N LEU A 267 -9.45 6.04 2.87
CA LEU A 267 -9.20 4.60 2.68
C LEU A 267 -10.46 3.74 2.87
N ARG A 268 -11.32 4.07 3.84
CA ARG A 268 -12.49 3.24 4.17
C ARG A 268 -13.43 3.12 2.96
N GLU A 269 -13.83 4.25 2.41
CA GLU A 269 -14.75 4.32 1.27
C GLU A 269 -14.08 3.76 0.01
N GLY A 270 -12.80 4.07 -0.20
CA GLY A 270 -12.04 3.56 -1.35
C GLY A 270 -11.87 2.03 -1.32
N LEU A 271 -11.55 1.46 -0.15
CA LEU A 271 -11.35 0.02 0.02
C LEU A 271 -12.64 -0.76 -0.21
N ILE A 272 -13.73 -0.33 0.42
CA ILE A 272 -15.05 -0.98 0.26
C ILE A 272 -15.52 -0.86 -1.19
N PHE A 273 -15.33 0.31 -1.83
CA PHE A 273 -15.68 0.50 -3.23
C PHE A 273 -14.90 -0.45 -4.16
N VAL A 274 -13.58 -0.57 -3.98
CA VAL A 274 -12.76 -1.50 -4.78
C VAL A 274 -13.18 -2.94 -4.56
N HIS A 275 -13.36 -3.35 -3.29
CA HIS A 275 -13.86 -4.67 -2.95
C HIS A 275 -15.18 -4.97 -3.67
N ASN A 276 -16.15 -4.07 -3.56
CA ASN A 276 -17.47 -4.21 -4.17
C ASN A 276 -17.45 -4.25 -5.68
N VAL A 277 -16.66 -3.39 -6.34
CA VAL A 277 -16.56 -3.41 -7.81
C VAL A 277 -15.96 -4.73 -8.27
N LEU A 278 -14.89 -5.20 -7.63
CA LEU A 278 -14.29 -6.48 -7.98
C LEU A 278 -15.24 -7.66 -7.72
N THR A 279 -15.99 -7.65 -6.61
CA THR A 279 -16.98 -8.70 -6.31
C THR A 279 -18.14 -8.65 -7.31
N GLY A 280 -18.71 -7.47 -7.54
CA GLY A 280 -19.84 -7.28 -8.45
C GLY A 280 -19.53 -7.66 -9.90
N PHE A 281 -18.28 -7.58 -10.35
CA PHE A 281 -17.85 -8.08 -11.66
C PHE A 281 -17.33 -9.53 -11.65
N GLY A 282 -17.35 -10.23 -10.51
CA GLY A 282 -16.85 -11.61 -10.40
C GLY A 282 -15.31 -11.75 -10.41
N LEU A 283 -14.58 -10.65 -10.27
CA LEU A 283 -13.12 -10.57 -10.36
C LEU A 283 -12.41 -10.78 -9.01
N ARG A 284 -13.11 -10.55 -7.88
CA ARG A 284 -12.51 -10.52 -6.54
C ARG A 284 -11.74 -11.78 -6.14
N LYS A 285 -12.17 -12.96 -6.63
CA LYS A 285 -11.52 -14.24 -6.34
C LYS A 285 -10.11 -14.38 -6.91
N HIS A 286 -9.81 -13.65 -8.00
CA HIS A 286 -8.53 -13.70 -8.70
C HIS A 286 -7.54 -12.61 -8.26
N ILE A 287 -8.02 -11.55 -7.61
CA ILE A 287 -7.25 -10.33 -7.33
C ILE A 287 -7.17 -10.11 -5.83
N ARG A 288 -5.94 -10.01 -5.30
CA ARG A 288 -5.74 -9.66 -3.89
C ARG A 288 -5.81 -8.15 -3.66
N ILE A 289 -6.34 -7.70 -2.53
CA ILE A 289 -6.44 -6.28 -2.19
C ILE A 289 -5.47 -5.94 -1.05
N ASN A 290 -4.59 -4.97 -1.29
CA ASN A 290 -3.73 -4.37 -0.28
C ASN A 290 -4.32 -3.04 0.18
N ALA A 291 -4.43 -2.81 1.49
CA ALA A 291 -4.83 -1.51 2.03
C ALA A 291 -3.61 -0.72 2.54
N SER A 292 -3.53 0.56 2.20
CA SER A 292 -2.50 1.48 2.66
C SER A 292 -3.13 2.81 3.09
N GLY A 293 -2.94 3.19 4.35
CA GLY A 293 -3.53 4.42 4.91
C GLY A 293 -3.58 4.40 6.43
N ARG A 294 -2.59 5.04 7.07
CA ARG A 294 -2.47 5.18 8.55
C ARG A 294 -2.59 3.88 9.37
N ILE A 295 -2.24 2.73 8.79
CA ILE A 295 -2.25 1.42 9.47
C ILE A 295 -1.03 1.33 10.39
N ILE A 296 -1.25 1.29 11.70
CA ILE A 296 -0.19 1.35 12.71
C ILE A 296 -0.37 0.26 13.78
N THR A 297 -1.59 0.06 14.25
CA THR A 297 -1.92 -0.89 15.31
C THR A 297 -2.41 -2.22 14.75
N ALA A 298 -2.44 -3.25 15.60
CA ALA A 298 -3.05 -4.53 15.23
C ALA A 298 -4.56 -4.38 14.93
N PHE A 299 -5.25 -3.51 15.67
CA PHE A 299 -6.65 -3.18 15.42
C PHE A 299 -6.83 -2.47 14.07
N ASP A 300 -5.96 -1.52 13.70
CA ASP A 300 -6.02 -0.88 12.38
C ASP A 300 -5.91 -1.95 11.27
N LEU A 301 -4.96 -2.87 11.39
CA LEU A 301 -4.77 -3.98 10.45
C LEU A 301 -6.04 -4.83 10.35
N ILE A 302 -6.55 -5.36 11.46
CA ILE A 302 -7.75 -6.20 11.50
C ILE A 302 -8.97 -5.45 10.92
N SER A 303 -9.12 -4.16 11.24
CA SER A 303 -10.23 -3.36 10.73
C SER A 303 -10.24 -3.32 9.20
N LYS A 304 -9.07 -3.20 8.55
CA LYS A 304 -8.97 -3.17 7.08
C LYS A 304 -9.19 -4.55 6.47
N LEU A 305 -8.74 -5.61 7.14
CA LEU A 305 -9.04 -6.97 6.73
C LEU A 305 -10.56 -7.25 6.77
N CYS A 306 -11.25 -6.84 7.85
CA CYS A 306 -12.72 -6.92 7.93
C CYS A 306 -13.44 -6.14 6.82
N MET A 307 -12.88 -5.00 6.38
CA MET A 307 -13.43 -4.19 5.28
C MET A 307 -13.17 -4.78 3.87
N GLY A 308 -12.42 -5.87 3.77
CA GLY A 308 -12.21 -6.60 2.50
C GLY A 308 -10.79 -6.58 1.94
N ALA A 309 -9.81 -6.02 2.67
CA ALA A 309 -8.39 -6.17 2.33
C ALA A 309 -7.90 -7.59 2.63
N ASP A 310 -6.96 -8.09 1.83
CA ASP A 310 -6.28 -9.37 2.06
C ASP A 310 -4.98 -9.20 2.86
N TYR A 311 -4.32 -8.06 2.67
CA TYR A 311 -3.15 -7.63 3.44
C TYR A 311 -3.05 -6.11 3.47
N CYS A 312 -2.09 -5.60 4.24
CA CYS A 312 -1.93 -4.17 4.46
C CYS A 312 -0.46 -3.75 4.34
N SER A 313 -0.26 -2.45 4.09
CA SER A 313 1.06 -1.85 4.03
C SER A 313 1.14 -0.62 4.92
N SER A 314 2.25 -0.47 5.66
CA SER A 314 2.50 0.66 6.55
C SER A 314 3.76 1.40 6.17
N ALA A 315 3.64 2.67 5.76
CA ALA A 315 4.78 3.59 5.69
C ALA A 315 5.00 4.26 7.05
N ARG A 316 3.95 4.87 7.61
CA ARG A 316 4.05 5.71 8.82
C ARG A 316 4.51 4.93 10.05
N GLY A 317 3.98 3.73 10.27
CA GLY A 317 4.42 2.86 11.38
C GLY A 317 5.90 2.49 11.26
N MET A 318 6.33 2.11 10.06
CA MET A 318 7.73 1.78 9.76
C MET A 318 8.66 2.99 9.90
N MET A 319 8.23 4.18 9.49
CA MET A 319 8.99 5.42 9.73
C MET A 319 9.15 5.71 11.23
N PHE A 320 8.11 5.49 12.05
CA PHE A 320 8.24 5.60 13.50
C PHE A 320 9.17 4.54 14.07
N ALA A 321 9.09 3.30 13.59
CA ALA A 321 10.00 2.23 13.99
C ALA A 321 11.46 2.61 13.72
N LEU A 322 11.77 3.20 12.56
CA LEU A 322 13.10 3.77 12.25
C LEU A 322 13.51 4.90 13.21
N GLY A 323 12.56 5.71 13.68
CA GLY A 323 12.80 6.84 14.57
C GLY A 323 12.43 8.21 14.01
N CYS A 324 11.52 8.27 13.04
CA CYS A 324 10.88 9.52 12.65
C CYS A 324 10.17 10.15 13.87
N ILE A 325 10.49 11.41 14.15
CA ILE A 325 9.88 12.18 15.24
C ILE A 325 8.72 13.07 14.76
N GLN A 326 8.31 12.98 13.49
CA GLN A 326 7.35 13.90 12.88
C GLN A 326 7.81 15.37 12.94
N ALA A 327 9.05 15.63 12.58
CA ALA A 327 9.55 16.99 12.44
C ALA A 327 8.90 17.77 11.27
N LEU A 328 8.23 17.07 10.34
CA LEU A 328 7.58 17.64 9.15
C LEU A 328 8.52 18.45 8.22
N LYS A 329 9.82 18.15 8.26
CA LYS A 329 10.88 18.73 7.42
C LYS A 329 11.34 17.80 6.29
N CYS A 330 10.47 16.90 5.83
CA CYS A 330 10.88 15.80 4.93
C CYS A 330 11.34 16.29 3.54
N ASN A 331 10.80 17.42 3.09
CA ASN A 331 11.08 18.06 1.82
C ASN A 331 12.30 18.99 1.85
N THR A 332 12.76 19.44 3.03
CA THR A 332 13.81 20.48 3.14
C THR A 332 15.22 19.92 3.10
N ASN A 333 15.37 18.59 3.10
CA ASN A 333 16.64 17.87 3.29
C ASN A 333 17.22 17.95 4.72
N GLU A 334 16.55 18.61 5.67
CA GLU A 334 17.06 18.84 7.03
C GLU A 334 16.47 17.88 8.08
N CYS A 335 16.27 16.61 7.72
CA CYS A 335 15.67 15.65 8.65
C CYS A 335 16.57 15.43 9.88
N PRO A 336 16.14 15.80 11.10
CA PRO A 336 17.01 15.78 12.28
C PRO A 336 17.36 14.36 12.76
N THR A 337 16.66 13.34 12.25
CA THR A 337 16.88 11.94 12.63
C THR A 337 17.48 11.10 11.51
N GLY A 338 17.92 11.73 10.41
CA GLY A 338 18.59 11.05 9.29
C GLY A 338 17.67 10.16 8.44
N VAL A 339 16.34 10.26 8.60
CA VAL A 339 15.38 9.39 7.87
C VAL A 339 15.09 9.90 6.46
N THR A 340 14.82 11.19 6.30
CA THR A 340 14.35 11.81 5.04
C THR A 340 15.31 12.88 4.53
N THR A 341 16.59 12.55 4.44
CA THR A 341 17.67 13.46 4.02
C THR A 341 18.67 12.72 3.15
N SER A 342 19.30 13.44 2.24
CA SER A 342 20.46 13.01 1.46
C SER A 342 21.76 13.63 1.99
N ASP A 343 21.70 14.45 3.04
CA ASP A 343 22.88 15.03 3.70
C ASP A 343 23.64 13.92 4.47
N PRO A 344 24.92 13.65 4.12
CA PRO A 344 25.74 12.66 4.80
C PRO A 344 25.90 12.93 6.30
N TYR A 345 25.98 14.21 6.72
CA TYR A 345 26.12 14.59 8.12
C TYR A 345 24.91 14.15 8.95
N LEU A 346 23.71 14.43 8.45
CA LEU A 346 22.46 14.04 9.11
C LEU A 346 22.19 12.54 9.00
N THR A 347 22.51 11.93 7.86
CA THR A 347 22.32 10.49 7.62
C THR A 347 23.10 9.63 8.62
N ARG A 348 24.29 10.06 9.04
CA ARG A 348 25.09 9.38 10.08
C ARG A 348 24.35 9.18 11.41
N GLY A 349 23.36 10.02 11.73
CA GLY A 349 22.53 9.87 12.92
C GLY A 349 21.62 8.63 12.90
N LEU A 350 21.40 8.01 11.73
CA LEU A 350 20.58 6.83 11.57
C LEU A 350 21.44 5.59 11.33
N VAL A 351 21.82 4.88 12.40
CA VAL A 351 22.67 3.67 12.31
C VAL A 351 21.88 2.45 11.81
N PRO A 352 22.08 1.95 10.56
CA PRO A 352 21.19 0.94 9.96
C PRO A 352 21.08 -0.36 10.77
N ALA A 353 22.20 -0.91 11.22
CA ALA A 353 22.24 -2.17 12.00
C ALA A 353 21.40 -2.12 13.28
N ARG A 354 21.24 -0.93 13.90
CA ARG A 354 20.36 -0.76 15.07
C ARG A 354 18.89 -0.56 14.65
N LYS A 355 18.66 0.06 13.50
CA LYS A 355 17.31 0.41 13.03
C LYS A 355 16.60 -0.75 12.34
N GLU A 356 17.32 -1.68 11.71
CA GLU A 356 16.72 -2.90 11.16
C GLU A 356 16.04 -3.74 12.25
N GLN A 357 16.68 -3.89 13.42
CA GLN A 357 16.09 -4.59 14.57
C GLN A 357 14.81 -3.91 15.05
N ARG A 358 14.78 -2.58 15.06
CA ARG A 358 13.59 -1.81 15.42
C ARG A 358 12.44 -1.99 14.44
N VAL A 359 12.74 -2.05 13.14
CA VAL A 359 11.75 -2.32 12.08
C VAL A 359 11.21 -3.73 12.21
N PHE A 360 12.10 -4.72 12.40
CA PHE A 360 11.76 -6.11 12.65
C PHE A 360 10.84 -6.27 13.88
N HIS A 361 11.25 -5.77 15.05
CA HIS A 361 10.44 -5.87 16.28
C HIS A 361 9.09 -5.17 16.17
N PHE A 362 9.01 -4.03 15.48
CA PHE A 362 7.73 -3.37 15.26
C PHE A 362 6.78 -4.25 14.44
N HIS A 363 7.28 -4.85 13.37
CA HIS A 363 6.52 -5.78 12.54
C HIS A 363 6.09 -7.01 13.33
N GLU A 364 7.05 -7.73 13.92
CA GLU A 364 6.83 -8.96 14.70
C GLU A 364 5.78 -8.77 15.79
N ARG A 365 5.92 -7.73 16.62
CA ARG A 365 4.98 -7.45 17.72
C ARG A 365 3.61 -6.99 17.23
N THR A 366 3.55 -6.34 16.06
CA THR A 366 2.26 -5.96 15.47
C THR A 366 1.53 -7.16 14.89
N ILE A 367 2.26 -8.09 14.26
CA ILE A 367 1.70 -9.36 13.79
C ILE A 367 1.27 -10.23 14.97
N PHE A 368 2.10 -10.37 16.00
CA PHE A 368 1.76 -11.13 17.20
C PHE A 368 0.48 -10.61 17.86
N ALA A 369 0.39 -9.29 18.11
CA ALA A 369 -0.83 -8.69 18.66
C ALA A 369 -2.05 -8.85 17.73
N ALA A 370 -1.86 -8.89 16.41
CA ALA A 370 -2.95 -9.18 15.48
C ALA A 370 -3.41 -10.64 15.58
N LYS A 371 -2.46 -11.59 15.69
CA LYS A 371 -2.76 -13.01 15.92
C LYS A 371 -3.49 -13.22 17.25
N GLU A 372 -3.09 -12.52 18.32
CA GLU A 372 -3.79 -12.57 19.61
C GLU A 372 -5.24 -12.09 19.50
N LEU A 373 -5.46 -10.93 18.85
CA LEU A 373 -6.81 -10.40 18.68
C LEU A 373 -7.68 -11.30 17.79
N ILE A 374 -7.13 -11.81 16.69
CA ILE A 374 -7.85 -12.73 15.78
C ILE A 374 -8.18 -14.06 16.48
N GLY A 375 -7.23 -14.62 17.22
CA GLY A 375 -7.45 -15.82 18.04
C GLY A 375 -8.51 -15.60 19.11
N ALA A 376 -8.48 -14.45 19.80
CA ALA A 376 -9.49 -14.05 20.77
C ALA A 376 -10.89 -13.89 20.15
N MET A 377 -11.00 -13.56 18.86
CA MET A 377 -12.26 -13.55 18.11
C MET A 377 -12.77 -14.96 17.74
N GLY A 378 -12.02 -16.02 18.07
CA GLY A 378 -12.36 -17.39 17.66
C GLY A 378 -12.09 -17.66 16.19
N ILE A 379 -11.13 -16.96 15.58
CA ILE A 379 -10.80 -17.05 14.16
C ILE A 379 -9.39 -17.65 14.01
N SER A 380 -9.23 -18.62 13.10
CA SER A 380 -7.94 -19.29 12.85
C SER A 380 -7.24 -18.81 11.58
N HIS A 381 -7.96 -18.12 10.68
CA HIS A 381 -7.37 -17.51 9.50
C HIS A 381 -7.95 -16.13 9.19
N THR A 382 -7.08 -15.19 8.81
CA THR A 382 -7.45 -13.84 8.38
C THR A 382 -8.50 -13.80 7.26
N THR A 383 -8.59 -14.82 6.40
CA THR A 383 -9.57 -14.94 5.32
C THR A 383 -11.00 -15.19 5.82
N GLN A 384 -11.18 -15.52 7.10
CA GLN A 384 -12.49 -15.64 7.75
C GLN A 384 -12.97 -14.31 8.32
N LEU A 385 -12.15 -13.26 8.34
CA LEU A 385 -12.59 -11.93 8.75
C LEU A 385 -13.64 -11.39 7.77
N ARG A 386 -14.65 -10.73 8.31
CA ARG A 386 -15.84 -10.29 7.58
C ARG A 386 -16.27 -8.92 8.12
N PRO A 387 -17.03 -8.14 7.34
CA PRO A 387 -17.46 -6.81 7.76
C PRO A 387 -18.24 -6.81 9.08
N TRP A 388 -19.00 -7.86 9.39
CA TRP A 388 -19.78 -7.94 10.63
C TRP A 388 -18.94 -8.14 11.90
N HIS A 389 -17.65 -8.48 11.78
CA HIS A 389 -16.76 -8.56 12.94
C HIS A 389 -16.31 -7.19 13.47
N LEU A 390 -16.46 -6.13 12.68
CA LEU A 390 -16.09 -4.77 13.05
C LEU A 390 -17.34 -3.97 13.42
N ASN A 391 -17.46 -3.61 14.69
CA ASN A 391 -18.56 -2.81 15.20
C ASN A 391 -18.18 -1.32 15.18
N ARG A 392 -19.18 -0.47 15.01
CA ARG A 392 -19.05 0.98 15.10
C ARG A 392 -20.27 1.59 15.78
N ARG A 393 -20.01 2.47 16.73
CA ARG A 393 -21.05 3.32 17.32
C ARG A 393 -21.43 4.40 16.32
N VAL A 394 -22.69 4.48 15.91
CA VAL A 394 -23.18 5.49 14.94
C VAL A 394 -24.09 6.54 15.56
N GLY A 395 -24.60 6.27 16.76
CA GLY A 395 -25.30 7.24 17.59
C GLY A 395 -25.11 6.93 19.07
N HIS A 396 -25.79 7.70 19.94
CA HIS A 396 -25.70 7.48 21.39
C HIS A 396 -26.22 6.10 21.80
N THR A 397 -27.31 5.65 21.19
CA THR A 397 -27.96 4.36 21.47
C THR A 397 -27.79 3.35 20.34
N GLU A 398 -27.24 3.76 19.19
CA GLU A 398 -27.17 2.94 18.00
C GLU A 398 -25.73 2.47 17.71
N VAL A 399 -25.61 1.16 17.58
CA VAL A 399 -24.41 0.45 17.17
C VAL A 399 -24.76 -0.38 15.95
N ARG A 400 -23.88 -0.35 14.94
CA ARG A 400 -23.98 -1.19 13.77
C ARG A 400 -22.64 -1.82 13.47
N HIS A 401 -22.64 -2.98 12.83
CA HIS A 401 -21.42 -3.53 12.26
C HIS A 401 -21.21 -3.07 10.82
N TYR A 402 -20.00 -3.22 10.29
CA TYR A 402 -19.68 -2.69 8.95
C TYR A 402 -20.51 -3.33 7.82
N GLY A 403 -20.97 -4.58 8.00
CA GLY A 403 -21.92 -5.21 7.07
C GLY A 403 -23.33 -4.59 7.05
N GLU A 404 -23.73 -3.81 8.06
CA GLU A 404 -25.00 -3.06 8.08
C GLU A 404 -24.80 -1.60 7.66
N LEU A 405 -23.58 -1.08 7.82
CA LEU A 405 -23.23 0.30 7.50
C LEU A 405 -22.94 0.53 6.02
N PHE A 406 -22.43 -0.50 5.36
CA PHE A 406 -22.06 -0.43 3.95
C PHE A 406 -22.74 -1.56 3.19
N ASN A 407 -23.21 -1.25 1.99
CA ASN A 407 -23.73 -2.26 1.09
C ASN A 407 -22.55 -3.04 0.47
N TYR A 408 -22.36 -4.30 0.87
CA TYR A 408 -21.42 -5.21 0.25
C TYR A 408 -22.10 -5.94 -0.89
N LEU A 409 -21.57 -5.79 -2.11
CA LEU A 409 -22.21 -6.32 -3.32
C LEU A 409 -22.05 -7.84 -3.44
N GLU A 410 -23.09 -8.50 -3.95
CA GLU A 410 -23.04 -9.90 -4.33
C GLU A 410 -22.21 -10.11 -5.61
N GLU A 411 -21.74 -11.34 -5.82
CA GLU A 411 -20.96 -11.67 -7.02
C GLU A 411 -21.81 -11.52 -8.29
N GLY A 412 -21.30 -10.81 -9.30
CA GLY A 412 -21.93 -10.72 -10.62
C GLY A 412 -22.98 -9.61 -10.79
N VAL A 413 -23.38 -8.89 -9.73
CA VAL A 413 -24.42 -7.83 -9.81
C VAL A 413 -24.05 -6.60 -10.64
N LEU A 414 -22.80 -6.50 -11.11
CA LEU A 414 -22.37 -5.43 -12.01
C LEU A 414 -22.20 -5.91 -13.46
N LEU A 415 -22.50 -7.17 -13.76
CA LEU A 415 -22.41 -7.74 -15.12
C LEU A 415 -23.59 -7.32 -16.01
N ASP A 416 -24.77 -7.10 -15.42
CA ASP A 416 -25.98 -6.70 -16.14
C ASP A 416 -26.54 -5.39 -15.57
N GLU A 417 -26.83 -4.41 -16.43
CA GLU A 417 -27.36 -3.10 -16.04
C GLU A 417 -28.60 -3.20 -15.15
N THR A 418 -29.48 -4.17 -15.39
CA THR A 418 -30.73 -4.36 -14.64
C THR A 418 -30.51 -4.76 -13.18
N THR A 419 -29.32 -5.28 -12.87
CA THR A 419 -28.91 -5.73 -11.54
C THR A 419 -28.02 -4.72 -10.82
N VAL A 420 -27.53 -3.69 -11.53
CA VAL A 420 -26.61 -2.69 -10.97
C VAL A 420 -27.33 -1.87 -9.89
N PRO A 421 -26.82 -1.84 -8.64
CA PRO A 421 -27.40 -1.01 -7.60
C PRO A 421 -27.35 0.48 -7.93
N GLN A 422 -28.36 1.22 -7.49
CA GLN A 422 -28.55 2.63 -7.84
C GLN A 422 -27.30 3.50 -7.55
N ASP A 423 -26.61 3.26 -6.43
CA ASP A 423 -25.41 3.99 -6.03
C ASP A 423 -24.18 3.74 -6.94
N TYR A 424 -24.22 2.71 -7.80
CA TYR A 424 -23.17 2.37 -8.76
C TYR A 424 -23.56 2.72 -10.20
N LEU A 425 -24.87 2.81 -10.49
CA LEU A 425 -25.42 2.92 -11.83
C LEU A 425 -24.81 4.06 -12.66
N ARG A 426 -24.66 5.26 -12.08
CA ARG A 426 -24.05 6.40 -12.78
C ARG A 426 -22.60 6.11 -13.20
N ALA A 427 -21.78 5.63 -12.27
CA ALA A 427 -20.38 5.31 -12.55
C ALA A 427 -20.27 4.16 -13.56
N TRP A 428 -21.19 3.19 -13.49
CA TRP A 428 -21.26 2.07 -14.42
C TRP A 428 -21.65 2.49 -15.84
N LYS A 429 -22.62 3.38 -16.01
CA LYS A 429 -23.04 3.92 -17.32
C LYS A 429 -21.98 4.79 -17.97
N GLU A 430 -21.30 5.62 -17.19
CA GLU A 430 -20.23 6.49 -17.69
C GLU A 430 -18.91 5.74 -17.98
N ALA A 431 -18.75 4.51 -17.48
CA ALA A 431 -17.51 3.75 -17.59
C ALA A 431 -17.38 3.01 -18.93
N ARG A 432 -16.20 3.14 -19.55
CA ARG A 432 -15.84 2.54 -20.84
C ARG A 432 -14.51 1.81 -20.75
N ALA A 433 -14.40 0.62 -21.32
CA ALA A 433 -13.13 -0.11 -21.33
C ALA A 433 -12.05 0.58 -22.19
N ASP A 434 -12.45 1.32 -23.23
CA ASP A 434 -11.57 1.99 -24.19
C ASP A 434 -11.23 3.45 -23.82
N SER A 435 -11.75 4.00 -22.71
CA SER A 435 -11.45 5.38 -22.31
C SER A 435 -11.66 5.66 -20.83
N PHE A 436 -10.77 6.48 -20.23
CA PHE A 436 -11.00 7.06 -18.90
C PHE A 436 -11.95 8.28 -18.93
N LYS A 437 -12.31 8.77 -20.12
CA LYS A 437 -13.28 9.86 -20.29
C LYS A 437 -14.71 9.34 -20.11
N ALA A 438 -15.64 10.26 -19.81
CA ALA A 438 -17.05 9.90 -19.74
C ALA A 438 -17.55 9.44 -21.11
N ASN A 439 -18.53 8.54 -21.11
CA ASN A 439 -19.43 8.35 -22.26
C ASN A 439 -20.13 9.66 -22.65
#